data_AF-A0A7S4DMJ2-F1
#
_entry.id   AF-A0A7S4DMJ2-F1
#
_cell.length_a   1.000
_cell.length_b   1.000
_cell.length_c   1.000
_cell.angle_alpha   90.00
_cell.angle_beta   90.00
_cell.angle_gamma   90.00
#
_symmetry.space_group_name_H-M   'P 1'
#
loop_
_entity.id
_entity.type
_entity.pdbx_description
1 polymer ?
#
loop_
_entity_poly.entity_id
_entity_poly.type
_entity_poly.pdbx_seq_one_letter_code
_entity_poly.pdbx_strand_id
1 'polypeptide(L)'
;MTWGRFIFRTAPISILLATQMIMSNFALGRLPVTLFRMLASTQLVWFTLGMILFGFEPNARSSAVHFVASAFALVLICISTARNSQASGVMEQLCSSALFSLQVLLSATNMTEERALEGNNGLTTPLSMPAAVCHAAPGALIIVFLIWICSEAGTTDWDQVYEVGLPAVFFNGFLCFASMLCDSVVQASAPLPLISIANAASDSVVVLGGTLVLHEKIGWGSVVGLVAAWATSLLYRRAREDTDPQAHSPAWQRRDWVSQDRVSSMVETGDLILFTSTPSLTAKGIGSAGVRIATFSCYDHVALVLKTQEGDVFLIEALAEGASVNDWHYFQEQGWHEDYSRIVLRRLTWPAGGRNGAAGGTVGRGTLSQFADGIKGRRYALDLCGLLFGTGWRSWEDPERTFSCSEIVAEGYKFLGLLPPKTCAARFVPGDFAEGRHLGLPHGASLGKEVKIYFPGRWDGFEQAAEFVMRSF
;
A
#
# COMPACT_ATOMS: atom_id res chain seq x y z
N MET A 1 -10.53 -25.86 -3.69
CA MET A 1 -9.35 -25.08 -4.11
C MET A 1 -8.41 -26.01 -4.88
N THR A 2 -7.99 -25.69 -6.10
CA THR A 2 -7.04 -26.56 -6.84
C THR A 2 -5.63 -26.33 -6.31
N TRP A 3 -4.89 -27.41 -6.04
CA TRP A 3 -3.49 -27.38 -5.58
C TRP A 3 -2.60 -26.42 -6.41
N GLY A 4 -2.88 -26.28 -7.71
CA GLY A 4 -2.19 -25.32 -8.57
C GLY A 4 -2.32 -23.86 -8.10
N ARG A 5 -3.53 -23.37 -7.80
CA ARG A 5 -3.72 -21.98 -7.32
C ARG A 5 -3.00 -21.74 -5.99
N PHE A 6 -2.98 -22.76 -5.14
CA PHE A 6 -2.29 -22.71 -3.87
C PHE A 6 -0.77 -22.56 -4.03
N ILE A 7 -0.15 -23.39 -4.88
CA ILE A 7 1.28 -23.34 -5.18
C ILE A 7 1.66 -22.00 -5.83
N PHE A 8 0.89 -21.52 -6.80
CA PHE A 8 1.17 -20.24 -7.46
C PHE A 8 1.14 -19.05 -6.49
N ARG A 9 0.32 -19.11 -5.43
CA ARG A 9 0.23 -18.04 -4.41
C ARG A 9 1.33 -18.11 -3.36
N THR A 10 1.73 -19.31 -2.94
CA THR A 10 2.77 -19.48 -1.91
C THR A 10 4.18 -19.46 -2.49
N ALA A 11 4.37 -19.78 -3.77
CA ALA A 11 5.69 -19.80 -4.40
C ALA A 11 6.47 -18.47 -4.28
N PRO A 12 5.88 -17.28 -4.53
CA PRO A 12 6.60 -16.01 -4.32
C PRO A 12 7.05 -15.82 -2.87
N ILE A 13 6.20 -16.19 -1.90
CA ILE A 13 6.54 -16.11 -0.46
C ILE A 13 7.70 -17.06 -0.13
N SER A 14 7.67 -18.28 -0.66
CA SER A 14 8.76 -19.26 -0.51
C SER A 14 10.09 -18.78 -1.08
N ILE A 15 10.06 -18.13 -2.26
CA ILE A 15 11.26 -17.57 -2.91
C ILE A 15 11.83 -16.43 -2.08
N LEU A 16 10.98 -15.50 -1.62
CA LEU A 16 11.41 -14.40 -0.78
C LEU A 16 11.99 -14.88 0.54
N LEU A 17 11.33 -15.85 1.20
CA LEU A 17 11.81 -16.46 2.43
C LEU A 17 13.17 -17.13 2.24
N ALA A 18 13.34 -17.95 1.20
CA ALA A 18 14.61 -18.61 0.91
C ALA A 18 15.73 -17.58 0.66
N THR A 19 15.45 -16.57 -0.17
CA THR A 19 16.43 -15.53 -0.51
C THR A 19 16.81 -14.71 0.73
N GLN A 20 15.83 -14.35 1.56
CA GLN A 20 16.04 -13.66 2.83
C GLN A 20 16.93 -14.48 3.78
N MET A 21 16.67 -15.78 3.93
CA MET A 21 17.47 -16.66 4.81
C MET A 21 18.92 -16.76 4.32
N ILE A 22 19.13 -16.90 3.02
CA ILE A 22 20.47 -16.94 2.41
C ILE A 22 21.23 -15.64 2.65
N MET A 23 20.60 -14.50 2.38
CA MET A 23 21.20 -13.18 2.60
C MET A 23 21.52 -12.93 4.08
N SER A 24 20.63 -13.35 4.99
CA SER A 24 20.86 -13.26 6.43
C SER A 24 22.06 -14.08 6.87
N ASN A 25 22.20 -15.31 6.37
CA ASN A 25 23.31 -16.19 6.71
C ASN A 25 24.65 -15.65 6.18
N PHE A 26 24.65 -15.15 4.95
CA PHE A 26 25.83 -14.49 4.37
C PHE A 26 26.24 -13.24 5.15
N ALA A 27 25.27 -12.44 5.59
CA ALA A 27 25.54 -11.28 6.43
C ALA A 27 26.11 -11.68 7.80
N LEU A 28 25.55 -12.71 8.46
CA LEU A 28 26.05 -13.22 9.74
C LEU A 28 27.49 -13.75 9.64
N GLY A 29 27.89 -14.31 8.49
CA GLY A 29 29.26 -14.73 8.24
C GLY A 29 30.27 -13.57 8.12
N ARG A 30 29.79 -12.34 7.92
CA ARG A 30 30.62 -11.15 7.64
C ARG A 30 30.49 -10.01 8.65
N LEU A 31 29.45 -10.05 9.48
CA LEU A 31 29.12 -9.00 10.44
C LEU A 31 29.08 -9.55 11.88
N PRO A 32 29.52 -8.78 12.87
CA PRO A 32 29.22 -9.06 14.27
C PRO A 32 27.72 -9.15 14.51
N VAL A 33 27.30 -9.97 15.49
CA VAL A 33 25.86 -10.23 15.75
C VAL A 33 25.14 -8.95 16.15
N THR A 34 25.78 -8.07 16.91
CA THR A 34 25.21 -6.76 17.26
C THR A 34 24.93 -5.91 16.02
N LEU A 35 25.87 -5.84 15.08
CA LEU A 35 25.71 -5.07 13.86
C LEU A 35 24.65 -5.67 12.94
N PHE A 36 24.65 -7.00 12.78
CA PHE A 36 23.62 -7.70 12.02
C PHE A 36 22.21 -7.34 12.51
N ARG A 37 21.99 -7.34 13.84
CA ARG A 37 20.71 -7.03 14.46
C ARG A 37 20.35 -5.54 14.39
N MET A 38 21.33 -4.65 14.49
CA MET A 38 21.09 -3.22 14.24
C MET A 38 20.60 -2.97 12.82
N LEU A 39 21.20 -3.61 11.83
CA LEU A 39 20.73 -3.52 10.45
C LEU A 39 19.38 -4.22 10.27
N ALA A 40 19.09 -5.31 10.98
CA ALA A 40 17.77 -5.94 10.98
C ALA A 40 16.66 -4.97 11.45
N SER A 41 16.95 -4.11 12.43
CA SER A 41 15.98 -3.10 12.90
C SER A 41 15.53 -2.11 11.81
N THR A 42 16.26 -2.04 10.69
CA THR A 42 15.92 -1.18 9.54
C THR A 42 14.78 -1.78 8.70
N GLN A 43 14.32 -3.01 9.00
CA GLN A 43 13.08 -3.57 8.46
C GLN A 43 11.93 -2.58 8.53
N LEU A 44 11.84 -1.76 9.57
CA LEU A 44 10.82 -0.72 9.72
C LEU A 44 10.79 0.29 8.56
N VAL A 45 11.96 0.66 8.00
CA VAL A 45 12.07 1.56 6.84
C VAL A 45 11.42 0.90 5.63
N TRP A 46 11.82 -0.32 5.34
CA TRP A 46 11.34 -1.10 4.20
C TRP A 46 9.87 -1.44 4.32
N PHE A 47 9.43 -1.72 5.54
CA PHE A 47 8.04 -1.99 5.85
C PHE A 47 7.17 -0.76 5.66
N THR A 48 7.58 0.41 6.19
CA THR A 48 6.86 1.68 5.98
C THR A 48 6.80 2.04 4.51
N LEU A 49 7.93 1.90 3.80
CA LEU A 49 7.98 2.10 2.36
C LEU A 49 6.97 1.19 1.68
N GLY A 50 7.03 -0.11 1.94
CA GLY A 50 6.11 -1.08 1.37
C GLY A 50 4.64 -0.80 1.72
N MET A 51 4.30 -0.40 2.94
CA MET A 51 2.93 0.01 3.29
C MET A 51 2.44 1.18 2.44
N ILE A 52 3.30 2.16 2.14
CA ILE A 52 3.02 3.27 1.22
C ILE A 52 2.86 2.74 -0.21
N LEU A 53 3.79 1.92 -0.71
CA LEU A 53 3.76 1.36 -2.07
C LEU A 53 2.46 0.54 -2.28
N PHE A 54 2.19 -0.38 -1.37
CA PHE A 54 1.01 -1.25 -1.39
C PHE A 54 -0.27 -0.52 -0.95
N GLY A 55 -0.25 0.79 -0.65
CA GLY A 55 -1.47 1.55 -0.35
C GLY A 55 -2.21 1.09 0.91
N PHE A 56 -1.54 0.36 1.81
CA PHE A 56 -2.12 -0.07 3.08
C PHE A 56 -2.28 1.08 4.07
N GLU A 57 -1.69 2.25 3.78
CA GLU A 57 -1.65 3.36 4.69
C GLU A 57 -2.47 4.56 4.21
N PRO A 58 -3.54 4.95 4.94
CA PRO A 58 -4.43 6.03 4.52
C PRO A 58 -3.80 7.42 4.68
N ASN A 59 -2.74 7.57 5.48
CA ASN A 59 -2.11 8.86 5.78
C ASN A 59 -0.63 8.91 5.38
N ALA A 60 -0.39 9.10 4.09
CA ALA A 60 0.95 9.18 3.51
C ALA A 60 1.89 10.20 4.18
N ARG A 61 1.37 11.27 4.81
CA ARG A 61 2.21 12.29 5.46
C ARG A 61 2.87 11.79 6.73
N SER A 62 2.11 11.11 7.59
CA SER A 62 2.65 10.52 8.82
C SER A 62 3.71 9.46 8.50
N SER A 63 3.40 8.59 7.54
CA SER A 63 4.31 7.57 7.02
C SER A 63 5.58 8.16 6.44
N ALA A 64 5.48 9.27 5.70
CA ALA A 64 6.64 9.94 5.10
C ALA A 64 7.58 10.48 6.17
N VAL A 65 7.05 11.13 7.21
CA VAL A 65 7.87 11.62 8.34
C VAL A 65 8.57 10.45 9.03
N HIS A 66 7.83 9.36 9.28
CA HIS A 66 8.39 8.15 9.88
C HIS A 66 9.47 7.49 9.01
N PHE A 67 9.24 7.43 7.70
CA PHE A 67 10.19 6.90 6.74
C PHE A 67 11.49 7.71 6.74
N VAL A 68 11.40 9.05 6.70
CA VAL A 68 12.56 9.94 6.74
C VAL A 68 13.36 9.76 8.03
N ALA A 69 12.68 9.73 9.19
CA ALA A 69 13.32 9.55 10.47
C ALA A 69 13.99 8.16 10.61
N SER A 70 13.33 7.11 10.11
CA SER A 70 13.88 5.74 10.10
C SER A 70 15.06 5.61 9.15
N ALA A 71 15.00 6.25 7.97
CA ALA A 71 16.10 6.30 7.01
C ALA A 71 17.31 7.05 7.58
N PHE A 72 17.07 8.13 8.33
CA PHE A 72 18.13 8.84 9.03
C PHE A 72 18.79 7.96 10.10
N ALA A 73 18.02 7.22 10.90
CA ALA A 73 18.54 6.26 11.87
C ALA A 73 19.42 5.18 11.19
N LEU A 74 18.97 4.64 10.05
CA LEU A 74 19.75 3.72 9.22
C LEU A 74 21.09 4.33 8.77
N VAL A 75 21.08 5.57 8.28
CA VAL A 75 22.30 6.27 7.86
C VAL A 75 23.28 6.41 9.03
N LEU A 76 22.81 6.75 10.22
CA LEU A 76 23.66 6.84 11.42
C LEU A 76 24.29 5.48 11.79
N ILE A 77 23.50 4.40 11.73
CA ILE A 77 23.99 3.04 11.96
C ILE A 77 25.10 2.72 10.94
N CYS A 78 24.83 2.90 9.64
CA CYS A 78 25.78 2.61 8.56
C CYS A 78 27.07 3.43 8.66
N ILE A 79 26.99 4.74 8.95
CA ILE A 79 28.18 5.59 9.11
C ILE A 79 29.04 5.12 10.29
N SER A 80 28.40 4.72 11.39
CA SER A 80 29.12 4.26 12.58
C SER A 80 29.85 2.93 12.35
N THR A 81 29.37 2.11 11.40
CA THR A 81 29.82 0.74 11.19
C THR A 81 30.75 0.61 9.99
N ALA A 82 30.69 1.54 9.04
CA ALA A 82 31.50 1.58 7.82
C ALA A 82 33.02 1.46 8.06
N ARG A 83 33.51 1.79 9.26
CA ARG A 83 34.95 1.65 9.60
C ARG A 83 35.39 0.21 9.88
N ASN A 84 34.48 -0.66 10.31
CA ASN A 84 34.83 -1.96 10.90
C ASN A 84 34.14 -3.16 10.23
N SER A 85 33.27 -2.93 9.25
CA SER A 85 32.48 -3.99 8.62
C SER A 85 32.77 -4.13 7.13
N GLN A 86 32.67 -5.35 6.60
CA GLN A 86 32.67 -5.57 5.16
C GLN A 86 31.39 -4.98 4.54
N ALA A 87 31.53 -4.14 3.53
CA ALA A 87 30.40 -3.51 2.85
C ALA A 87 29.41 -4.54 2.26
N SER A 88 29.91 -5.70 1.82
CA SER A 88 29.09 -6.81 1.35
C SER A 88 28.12 -7.32 2.41
N GLY A 89 28.58 -7.55 3.64
CA GLY A 89 27.72 -8.00 4.74
C GLY A 89 26.62 -7.00 5.08
N VAL A 90 26.93 -5.70 5.04
CA VAL A 90 25.94 -4.63 5.26
C VAL A 90 24.87 -4.67 4.17
N MET A 91 25.27 -4.76 2.90
CA MET A 91 24.34 -4.82 1.77
C MET A 91 23.47 -6.08 1.81
N GLU A 92 24.04 -7.24 2.11
CA GLU A 92 23.32 -8.50 2.27
C GLU A 92 22.24 -8.39 3.35
N GLN A 93 22.54 -7.75 4.49
CA GLN A 93 21.57 -7.59 5.55
C GLN A 93 20.46 -6.57 5.23
N LEU A 94 20.78 -5.50 4.51
CA LEU A 94 19.77 -4.56 4.04
C LEU A 94 18.83 -5.22 3.02
N CYS A 95 19.39 -6.02 2.10
CA CYS A 95 18.60 -6.83 1.16
C CYS A 95 17.71 -7.83 1.91
N SER A 96 18.24 -8.54 2.90
CA SER A 96 17.46 -9.45 3.74
C SER A 96 16.28 -8.72 4.41
N SER A 97 16.54 -7.56 5.00
CA SER A 97 15.51 -6.75 5.67
C SER A 97 14.41 -6.27 4.72
N ALA A 98 14.77 -5.91 3.49
CA ALA A 98 13.82 -5.53 2.44
C ALA A 98 12.98 -6.73 1.97
N LEU A 99 13.60 -7.89 1.76
CA LEU A 99 12.93 -9.12 1.35
C LEU A 99 11.95 -9.60 2.42
N PHE A 100 12.34 -9.56 3.69
CA PHE A 100 11.44 -9.88 4.81
C PHE A 100 10.22 -8.96 4.82
N SER A 101 10.43 -7.66 4.69
CA SER A 101 9.34 -6.67 4.68
C SER A 101 8.37 -6.92 3.52
N LEU A 102 8.91 -7.21 2.32
CA LEU A 102 8.11 -7.58 1.16
C LEU A 102 7.35 -8.89 1.38
N GLN A 103 7.97 -9.90 1.99
CA GLN A 103 7.33 -11.17 2.31
C GLN A 103 6.12 -10.97 3.24
N VAL A 104 6.27 -10.18 4.30
CA VAL A 104 5.18 -9.88 5.25
C VAL A 104 4.04 -9.17 4.53
N LEU A 105 4.33 -8.18 3.68
CA LEU A 105 3.32 -7.44 2.93
C LEU A 105 2.59 -8.33 1.91
N LEU A 106 3.30 -9.19 1.19
CA LEU A 106 2.69 -10.14 0.25
C LEU A 106 1.84 -11.20 0.94
N SER A 107 2.25 -11.63 2.13
CA SER A 107 1.46 -12.54 2.92
C SER A 107 0.16 -11.86 3.38
N ALA A 108 0.25 -10.60 3.80
CA ALA A 108 -0.92 -9.80 4.15
C ALA A 108 -1.87 -9.58 2.95
N THR A 109 -1.35 -9.26 1.75
CA THR A 109 -2.18 -9.13 0.54
C THR A 109 -2.88 -10.44 0.19
N ASN A 110 -2.18 -11.57 0.24
CA ASN A 110 -2.76 -12.88 -0.06
C ASN A 110 -3.91 -13.23 0.90
N MET A 111 -3.76 -12.90 2.19
CA MET A 111 -4.82 -13.10 3.18
C MET A 111 -6.03 -12.21 2.92
N THR A 112 -5.83 -10.96 2.49
CA THR A 112 -6.95 -10.06 2.15
C THR A 112 -7.71 -10.54 0.92
N GLU A 113 -7.00 -11.07 -0.10
CA GLU A 113 -7.65 -11.63 -1.29
C GLU A 113 -8.47 -12.90 -0.98
N GLU A 114 -7.98 -13.78 -0.11
CA GLU A 114 -8.74 -14.99 0.26
C GLU A 114 -10.04 -14.67 1.00
N ARG A 115 -10.00 -13.73 1.93
CA ARG A 115 -11.20 -13.26 2.63
C ARG A 115 -12.22 -12.64 1.66
N ALA A 116 -11.75 -11.92 0.64
CA ALA A 116 -12.63 -11.37 -0.39
C ALA A 116 -13.31 -12.48 -1.21
N LEU A 117 -12.59 -13.54 -1.56
CA LEU A 117 -13.14 -14.67 -2.33
C LEU A 117 -14.13 -15.54 -1.52
N GLU A 118 -13.97 -15.60 -0.21
CA GLU A 118 -14.86 -16.35 0.70
C GLU A 118 -16.26 -15.78 0.76
N GLY A 119 -16.39 -14.45 0.75
CA GLY A 119 -17.68 -13.76 0.75
C GLY A 119 -18.60 -14.20 -0.39
N ASN A 120 -18.03 -14.63 -1.52
CA ASN A 120 -18.78 -15.05 -2.70
C ASN A 120 -19.12 -16.55 -2.75
N ASN A 121 -18.40 -17.43 -2.03
CA ASN A 121 -18.54 -18.89 -2.22
C ASN A 121 -18.78 -19.72 -0.96
N GLY A 122 -18.68 -19.14 0.25
CA GLY A 122 -19.10 -19.77 1.51
C GLY A 122 -18.42 -21.10 1.92
N LEU A 123 -17.38 -21.56 1.21
CA LEU A 123 -16.87 -22.94 1.31
C LEU A 123 -15.36 -23.08 1.53
N THR A 124 -14.63 -21.99 1.79
CA THR A 124 -13.20 -22.07 2.13
C THR A 124 -12.93 -21.44 3.49
N THR A 125 -12.10 -22.10 4.28
CA THR A 125 -11.56 -21.53 5.52
C THR A 125 -10.34 -20.68 5.17
N PRO A 126 -10.23 -19.44 5.70
CA PRO A 126 -9.17 -18.53 5.31
C PRO A 126 -7.82 -19.07 5.77
N LEU A 127 -6.80 -18.97 4.92
CA LEU A 127 -5.46 -19.37 5.29
C LEU A 127 -4.97 -18.42 6.38
N SER A 128 -4.85 -18.94 7.60
CA SER A 128 -4.23 -18.20 8.70
C SER A 128 -2.77 -17.89 8.37
N MET A 129 -2.24 -16.79 8.91
CA MET A 129 -0.83 -16.42 8.69
C MET A 129 0.16 -17.54 9.07
N PRO A 130 -0.03 -18.27 10.21
CA PRO A 130 0.77 -19.45 10.51
C PRO A 130 0.67 -20.55 9.45
N ALA A 131 -0.52 -20.78 8.89
CA ALA A 131 -0.67 -21.74 7.80
C ALA A 131 0.10 -21.29 6.55
N ALA A 132 0.02 -20.01 6.17
CA ALA A 132 0.78 -19.46 5.05
C ALA A 132 2.30 -19.70 5.20
N VAL A 133 2.85 -19.48 6.40
CA VAL A 133 4.26 -19.74 6.72
C VAL A 133 4.58 -21.24 6.65
N CYS A 134 3.75 -22.09 7.26
CA CYS A 134 3.92 -23.55 7.20
C CYS A 134 3.90 -24.09 5.77
N HIS A 135 3.18 -23.45 4.87
CA HIS A 135 3.13 -23.82 3.46
C HIS A 135 4.27 -23.24 2.61
N ALA A 136 4.78 -22.06 2.97
CA ALA A 136 5.93 -21.47 2.28
C ALA A 136 7.25 -22.16 2.66
N ALA A 137 7.38 -22.64 3.91
CA ALA A 137 8.63 -23.21 4.42
C ALA A 137 9.16 -24.42 3.62
N PRO A 138 8.35 -25.42 3.20
CA PRO A 138 8.83 -26.51 2.36
C PRO A 138 9.37 -26.04 1.00
N GLY A 139 8.69 -25.05 0.39
CA GLY A 139 9.15 -24.46 -0.87
C GLY A 139 10.48 -23.73 -0.68
N ALA A 140 10.62 -22.96 0.40
CA ALA A 140 11.86 -22.28 0.73
C ALA A 140 13.01 -23.27 0.99
N LEU A 141 12.74 -24.38 1.69
CA LEU A 141 13.71 -25.43 1.96
C LEU A 141 14.25 -26.07 0.67
N ILE A 142 13.37 -26.37 -0.28
CA ILE A 142 13.77 -26.91 -1.59
C ILE A 142 14.70 -25.91 -2.31
N ILE A 143 14.36 -24.63 -2.32
CA ILE A 143 15.16 -23.59 -2.97
C ILE A 143 16.54 -23.47 -2.31
N VAL A 144 16.59 -23.39 -0.98
CA VAL A 144 17.85 -23.31 -0.22
C VAL A 144 18.71 -24.55 -0.46
N PHE A 145 18.11 -25.74 -0.48
CA PHE A 145 18.81 -26.99 -0.74
C PHE A 145 19.42 -27.03 -2.14
N LEU A 146 18.68 -26.60 -3.17
CA LEU A 146 19.19 -26.52 -4.53
C LEU A 146 20.38 -25.54 -4.64
N ILE A 147 20.28 -24.38 -3.98
CA ILE A 147 21.36 -23.40 -3.96
C ILE A 147 22.60 -23.99 -3.29
N TRP A 148 22.43 -24.64 -2.13
CA TRP A 148 23.52 -25.31 -1.42
C TRP A 148 24.18 -26.41 -2.26
N ILE A 149 23.40 -27.24 -2.98
CA ILE A 149 23.96 -28.23 -3.91
C ILE A 149 24.85 -27.56 -4.96
N CYS A 150 24.40 -26.45 -5.52
CA CYS A 150 25.14 -25.75 -6.57
C CYS A 150 26.38 -24.99 -6.04
N SER A 151 26.38 -24.53 -4.79
CA SER A 151 27.44 -23.66 -4.27
C SER A 151 28.47 -24.39 -3.39
N GLU A 152 28.06 -25.36 -2.58
CA GLU A 152 28.86 -25.85 -1.45
C GLU A 152 28.97 -27.37 -1.33
N ALA A 153 28.10 -28.15 -1.99
CA ALA A 153 28.09 -29.60 -1.83
C ALA A 153 29.42 -30.28 -2.18
N GLY A 154 30.17 -29.73 -3.16
CA GLY A 154 31.48 -30.25 -3.56
C GLY A 154 32.64 -29.89 -2.61
N THR A 155 32.44 -28.94 -1.70
CA THR A 155 33.50 -28.42 -0.80
C THR A 155 33.18 -28.66 0.68
N THR A 156 32.05 -29.30 0.99
CA THR A 156 31.62 -29.54 2.37
C THR A 156 32.46 -30.65 3.00
N ASP A 157 33.15 -30.33 4.10
CA ASP A 157 33.81 -31.33 4.95
C ASP A 157 32.77 -31.98 5.88
N TRP A 158 32.32 -33.17 5.48
CA TRP A 158 31.26 -33.89 6.19
C TRP A 158 31.68 -34.33 7.59
N ASP A 159 32.97 -34.60 7.83
CA ASP A 159 33.45 -35.04 9.13
C ASP A 159 33.28 -33.92 10.17
N GLN A 160 33.61 -32.68 9.79
CA GLN A 160 33.38 -31.51 10.64
C GLN A 160 31.88 -31.23 10.89
N VAL A 161 31.04 -31.47 9.87
CA VAL A 161 29.58 -31.30 9.98
C VAL A 161 29.00 -32.30 10.98
N TYR A 162 29.42 -33.56 10.99
CA TYR A 162 28.85 -34.58 11.87
C TYR A 162 29.24 -34.40 13.35
N GLU A 163 30.48 -34.02 13.65
CA GLU A 163 30.96 -33.96 15.03
C GLU A 163 30.44 -32.75 15.81
N VAL A 164 30.36 -31.58 15.16
CA VAL A 164 30.05 -30.31 15.85
C VAL A 164 28.88 -29.58 15.19
N GLY A 165 28.74 -29.72 13.87
CA GLY A 165 27.75 -28.98 13.09
C GLY A 165 26.32 -29.48 13.29
N LEU A 166 26.09 -30.79 13.26
CA LEU A 166 24.74 -31.34 13.13
C LEU A 166 23.82 -31.00 14.31
N PRO A 167 24.21 -31.19 15.59
CA PRO A 167 23.36 -30.79 16.72
C PRO A 167 23.10 -29.28 16.77
N ALA A 168 24.11 -28.46 16.45
CA ALA A 168 23.99 -27.01 16.42
C ALA A 168 23.05 -26.54 15.30
N VAL A 169 23.16 -27.14 14.11
CA VAL A 169 22.27 -26.88 12.96
C VAL A 169 20.84 -27.27 13.29
N PHE A 170 20.61 -28.44 13.89
CA PHE A 170 19.26 -28.85 14.31
C PHE A 170 18.68 -27.91 15.37
N PHE A 171 19.46 -27.58 16.40
CA PHE A 171 19.00 -26.68 17.46
C PHE A 171 18.68 -25.29 16.92
N ASN A 172 19.57 -24.72 16.11
CA ASN A 172 19.34 -23.42 15.48
C ASN A 172 18.16 -23.45 14.50
N GLY A 173 18.01 -24.51 13.71
CA GLY A 173 16.88 -24.70 12.80
C GLY A 173 15.55 -24.77 13.56
N PHE A 174 15.52 -25.50 14.67
CA PHE A 174 14.35 -25.58 15.54
C PHE A 174 13.99 -24.21 16.15
N LEU A 175 14.98 -23.48 16.70
CA LEU A 175 14.75 -22.15 17.25
C LEU A 175 14.28 -21.15 16.20
N CYS A 176 14.86 -21.20 14.99
CA CYS A 176 14.46 -20.36 13.87
C CYS A 176 13.00 -20.65 13.47
N PHE A 177 12.64 -21.92 13.32
CA PHE A 177 11.26 -22.32 13.01
C PHE A 177 10.26 -21.91 14.10
N ALA A 178 10.61 -22.11 15.38
CA ALA A 178 9.80 -21.67 16.51
C ALA A 178 9.62 -20.15 16.52
N SER A 179 10.68 -19.38 16.26
CA SER A 179 10.61 -17.93 16.13
C SER A 179 9.67 -17.51 15.00
N MET A 180 9.78 -18.12 13.82
CA MET A 180 8.90 -17.83 12.69
C MET A 180 7.43 -18.13 12.98
N LEU A 181 7.16 -19.21 13.72
CA LEU A 181 5.80 -19.53 14.16
C LEU A 181 5.28 -18.46 15.15
N CYS A 182 6.06 -18.08 16.14
CA CYS A 182 5.71 -17.01 17.07
C CYS A 182 5.43 -15.70 16.32
N ASP A 183 6.31 -15.32 15.40
CA ASP A 183 6.14 -14.12 14.58
C ASP A 183 4.87 -14.19 13.75
N SER A 184 4.55 -15.34 13.16
CA SER A 184 3.30 -15.51 12.39
C SER A 184 2.04 -15.37 13.25
N VAL A 185 2.09 -15.79 14.52
CA VAL A 185 0.99 -15.63 15.48
C VAL A 185 0.85 -14.16 15.91
N VAL A 186 1.97 -13.47 16.15
CA VAL A 186 1.98 -12.04 16.43
C VAL A 186 1.46 -11.27 15.23
N GLN A 187 1.87 -11.63 14.01
CA GLN A 187 1.40 -11.00 12.77
C GLN A 187 -0.09 -11.22 12.52
N ALA A 188 -0.64 -12.37 12.93
CA ALA A 188 -2.08 -12.63 12.83
C ALA A 188 -2.92 -11.81 13.82
N SER A 189 -2.32 -11.37 14.94
CA SER A 189 -3.04 -10.73 16.05
C SER A 189 -2.77 -9.23 16.19
N ALA A 190 -1.65 -8.73 15.64
CA ALA A 190 -1.24 -7.35 15.78
C ALA A 190 -1.40 -6.57 14.46
N PRO A 191 -1.80 -5.29 14.52
CA PRO A 191 -1.66 -4.35 13.42
C PRO A 191 -0.24 -4.39 12.84
N LEU A 192 -0.15 -4.35 11.51
CA LEU A 192 1.10 -4.44 10.74
C LEU A 192 2.29 -3.62 11.31
N PRO A 193 2.11 -2.37 11.77
CA PRO A 193 3.24 -1.63 12.35
C PRO A 193 3.70 -2.13 13.72
N LEU A 194 2.80 -2.67 14.54
CA LEU A 194 3.18 -3.21 15.86
C LEU A 194 4.14 -4.39 15.74
N ILE A 195 4.04 -5.16 14.66
CA ILE A 195 4.99 -6.24 14.34
C ILE A 195 6.40 -5.66 14.16
N SER A 196 6.53 -4.57 13.38
CA SER A 196 7.84 -3.95 13.15
C SER A 196 8.42 -3.35 14.44
N ILE A 197 7.57 -2.78 15.31
CA ILE A 197 7.98 -2.29 16.63
C ILE A 197 8.44 -3.44 17.54
N ALA A 198 7.70 -4.55 17.55
CA ALA A 198 8.05 -5.74 18.32
C ALA A 198 9.39 -6.34 17.85
N ASN A 199 9.62 -6.40 16.54
CA ASN A 199 10.88 -6.85 15.96
C ASN A 199 12.04 -5.93 16.34
N ALA A 200 11.88 -4.62 16.22
CA ALA A 200 12.90 -3.65 16.66
C ALA A 200 13.21 -3.78 18.16
N ALA A 201 12.20 -4.10 18.97
CA ALA A 201 12.38 -4.35 20.39
C ALA A 201 13.16 -5.64 20.66
N SER A 202 12.80 -6.73 19.98
CA SER A 202 13.51 -8.01 20.04
C SER A 202 14.98 -7.85 19.63
N ASP A 203 15.25 -7.16 18.52
CA ASP A 203 16.61 -6.91 18.04
C ASP A 203 17.42 -6.08 19.04
N SER A 204 16.79 -5.14 19.75
CA SER A 204 17.46 -4.35 20.80
C SER A 204 17.91 -5.21 21.97
N VAL A 205 17.10 -6.21 22.36
CA VAL A 205 17.48 -7.17 23.41
C VAL A 205 18.68 -8.01 22.94
N VAL A 206 18.69 -8.46 21.69
CA VAL A 206 19.83 -9.22 21.13
C VAL A 206 21.09 -8.36 21.05
N VAL A 207 20.97 -7.08 20.66
CA VAL A 207 22.09 -6.13 20.64
C VAL A 207 22.68 -5.96 22.05
N LEU A 208 21.84 -5.75 23.06
CA LEU A 208 22.30 -5.66 24.45
C LEU A 208 22.97 -6.97 24.90
N GLY A 209 22.36 -8.12 24.60
CA GLY A 209 22.94 -9.43 24.88
C GLY A 209 24.32 -9.61 24.23
N GLY A 210 24.47 -9.23 22.96
CA GLY A 210 25.75 -9.28 22.25
C GLY A 210 26.82 -8.40 22.90
N THR A 211 26.47 -7.19 23.36
CA THR A 211 27.44 -6.35 24.07
C THR A 211 27.86 -6.91 25.42
N LEU A 212 26.92 -7.48 26.17
CA LEU A 212 27.18 -7.94 27.53
C LEU A 212 27.86 -9.31 27.56
N VAL A 213 27.43 -10.22 26.68
CA VAL A 213 27.88 -11.62 26.65
C VAL A 213 29.09 -11.80 25.74
N LEU A 214 29.11 -11.17 24.56
CA LEU A 214 30.20 -11.33 23.58
C LEU A 214 31.24 -10.22 23.67
N HIS A 215 31.03 -9.23 24.54
CA HIS A 215 31.91 -8.05 24.70
C HIS A 215 32.13 -7.27 23.39
N GLU A 216 31.16 -7.33 22.47
CA GLU A 216 31.22 -6.58 21.21
C GLU A 216 31.17 -5.08 21.47
N LYS A 217 32.13 -4.32 20.91
CA LYS A 217 32.18 -2.87 21.06
C LYS A 217 31.19 -2.21 20.11
N ILE A 218 30.22 -1.48 20.67
CA ILE A 218 29.28 -0.67 19.90
C ILE A 218 29.74 0.80 19.89
N GLY A 219 29.71 1.42 18.72
CA GLY A 219 29.96 2.86 18.58
C GLY A 219 28.75 3.70 19.03
N TRP A 220 29.02 4.89 19.57
CA TRP A 220 27.95 5.83 19.97
C TRP A 220 26.95 6.14 18.85
N GLY A 221 27.41 6.20 17.60
CA GLY A 221 26.52 6.43 16.45
C GLY A 221 25.47 5.32 16.29
N SER A 222 25.81 4.06 16.57
CA SER A 222 24.87 2.94 16.48
C SER A 222 23.87 2.95 17.63
N VAL A 223 24.28 3.37 18.84
CA VAL A 223 23.37 3.59 19.98
C VAL A 223 22.37 4.71 19.65
N VAL A 224 22.85 5.85 19.16
CA VAL A 224 21.97 6.97 18.75
C VAL A 224 21.03 6.55 17.63
N GLY A 225 21.51 5.79 16.65
CA GLY A 225 20.68 5.23 15.58
C GLY A 225 19.58 4.31 16.11
N LEU A 226 19.90 3.40 17.03
CA LEU A 226 18.92 2.50 17.65
C LEU A 226 17.85 3.27 18.44
N VAL A 227 18.27 4.24 19.26
CA VAL A 227 17.34 5.10 20.01
C VAL A 227 16.46 5.92 19.07
N ALA A 228 17.01 6.45 17.98
CA ALA A 228 16.26 7.17 16.97
C ALA A 228 15.22 6.27 16.28
N ALA A 229 15.56 5.02 15.96
CA ALA A 229 14.62 4.05 15.39
C ALA A 229 13.44 3.75 16.33
N TRP A 230 13.72 3.63 17.64
CA TRP A 230 12.69 3.46 18.67
C TRP A 230 11.80 4.69 18.83
N ALA A 231 12.41 5.88 18.95
CA ALA A 231 11.67 7.12 19.07
C ALA A 231 10.74 7.32 17.86
N THR A 232 11.24 7.01 16.67
CA THR A 232 10.49 7.07 15.41
C THR A 232 9.32 6.10 15.43
N SER A 233 9.52 4.85 15.84
CA SER A 233 8.47 3.83 16.03
C SER A 233 7.35 4.28 16.97
N LEU A 234 7.71 4.88 18.11
CA LEU A 234 6.76 5.38 19.10
C LEU A 234 5.99 6.60 18.58
N LEU A 235 6.69 7.52 17.91
CA LEU A 235 6.06 8.69 17.28
C LEU A 235 5.09 8.27 16.18
N TYR A 236 5.41 7.25 15.39
CA TYR A 236 4.51 6.74 14.38
C TYR A 236 3.28 6.07 14.97
N ARG A 237 3.45 5.24 16.01
CA ARG A 237 2.32 4.69 16.76
C ARG A 237 1.42 5.82 17.26
N ARG A 238 2.02 6.85 17.86
CA ARG A 238 1.27 7.98 18.39
C ARG A 238 0.57 8.78 17.30
N ALA A 239 1.26 9.06 16.20
CA ALA A 239 0.68 9.76 15.06
C ALA A 239 -0.47 8.98 14.44
N ARG A 240 -0.40 7.63 14.45
CA ARG A 240 -1.50 6.77 14.02
C ARG A 240 -2.69 6.81 14.99
N GLU A 241 -2.43 6.77 16.29
CA GLU A 241 -3.47 6.97 17.33
C GLU A 241 -4.16 8.34 17.18
N ASP A 242 -3.39 9.40 16.89
CA ASP A 242 -3.91 10.77 16.75
C ASP A 242 -4.59 11.03 15.38
N THR A 243 -4.19 10.32 14.31
CA THR A 243 -4.79 10.43 12.97
C THR A 243 -5.96 9.49 12.73
N ASP A 244 -6.25 8.62 13.70
CA ASP A 244 -7.53 7.94 13.83
C ASP A 244 -8.36 8.54 14.99
N PRO A 245 -8.77 9.81 14.92
CA PRO A 245 -9.68 10.39 15.91
C PRO A 245 -11.06 9.69 15.93
N GLN A 246 -11.30 8.74 15.00
CA GLN A 246 -12.52 7.95 14.91
C GLN A 246 -12.45 6.60 15.65
N ALA A 247 -11.26 6.11 16.04
CA ALA A 247 -11.09 4.87 16.83
C ALA A 247 -11.80 4.89 18.20
N HIS A 248 -12.09 6.07 18.74
CA HIS A 248 -12.75 6.24 20.04
C HIS A 248 -14.27 6.53 19.95
N SER A 249 -14.85 6.62 18.75
CA SER A 249 -16.30 6.85 18.59
C SER A 249 -17.04 5.52 18.37
N PRO A 250 -18.19 5.27 19.04
CA PRO A 250 -18.98 4.06 18.85
C PRO A 250 -19.35 3.84 17.38
N ALA A 251 -19.24 2.58 16.95
CA ALA A 251 -19.35 2.16 15.55
C ALA A 251 -20.57 2.70 14.77
N TRP A 252 -21.69 2.89 15.47
CA TRP A 252 -22.98 3.32 14.95
C TRP A 252 -23.12 4.85 14.78
N GLN A 253 -22.23 5.65 15.38
CA GLN A 253 -22.17 7.10 15.19
C GLN A 253 -21.42 7.50 13.90
N ARG A 254 -20.74 6.55 13.25
CA ARG A 254 -19.93 6.68 12.03
C ARG A 254 -20.78 6.72 10.75
N ARG A 255 -21.64 7.74 10.55
CA ARG A 255 -22.45 7.90 9.32
C ARG A 255 -21.69 8.57 8.15
N ASP A 256 -20.41 8.26 7.96
CA ASP A 256 -19.61 8.78 6.83
C ASP A 256 -19.53 7.78 5.66
N TRP A 257 -20.51 6.88 5.56
CA TRP A 257 -20.64 5.95 4.44
C TRP A 257 -22.05 5.97 3.85
N VAL A 258 -22.12 5.62 2.57
CA VAL A 258 -23.34 5.51 1.79
C VAL A 258 -23.38 4.15 1.13
N SER A 259 -24.53 3.46 1.17
CA SER A 259 -24.70 2.23 0.37
C SER A 259 -24.57 2.56 -1.11
N GLN A 260 -23.95 1.67 -1.88
CA GLN A 260 -23.86 1.75 -3.33
C GLN A 260 -25.22 2.08 -4.00
N ASP A 261 -26.33 1.55 -3.48
CA ASP A 261 -27.68 1.73 -4.05
C ASP A 261 -28.21 3.16 -3.87
N ARG A 262 -27.67 3.87 -2.87
CA ARG A 262 -28.05 5.25 -2.58
C ARG A 262 -27.22 6.27 -3.36
N VAL A 263 -26.10 5.86 -3.96
CA VAL A 263 -25.20 6.75 -4.69
C VAL A 263 -25.96 7.49 -5.79
N SER A 264 -26.71 6.79 -6.64
CA SER A 264 -27.45 7.41 -7.75
C SER A 264 -28.46 8.48 -7.30
N SER A 265 -29.03 8.33 -6.10
CA SER A 265 -29.94 9.32 -5.51
C SER A 265 -29.24 10.54 -4.91
N MET A 266 -27.96 10.40 -4.53
CA MET A 266 -27.21 11.42 -3.79
C MET A 266 -26.28 12.26 -4.66
N VAL A 267 -25.76 11.67 -5.72
CA VAL A 267 -24.81 12.34 -6.62
C VAL A 267 -25.51 13.32 -7.54
N GLU A 268 -24.79 14.37 -7.91
CA GLU A 268 -25.14 15.35 -8.92
C GLU A 268 -24.02 15.49 -9.96
N THR A 269 -24.36 16.06 -11.12
CA THR A 269 -23.36 16.37 -12.15
C THR A 269 -22.27 17.29 -11.59
N GLY A 270 -21.01 16.90 -11.77
CA GLY A 270 -19.85 17.63 -11.24
C GLY A 270 -19.28 17.03 -9.95
N ASP A 271 -20.01 16.14 -9.26
CA ASP A 271 -19.47 15.37 -8.15
C ASP A 271 -18.32 14.47 -8.61
N LEU A 272 -17.47 14.02 -7.68
CA LEU A 272 -16.33 13.17 -7.96
C LEU A 272 -16.45 11.83 -7.24
N ILE A 273 -15.97 10.77 -7.88
CA ILE A 273 -15.69 9.51 -7.22
C ILE A 273 -14.18 9.26 -7.28
N LEU A 274 -13.56 9.07 -6.12
CA LEU A 274 -12.14 8.76 -6.00
C LEU A 274 -11.98 7.28 -5.68
N PHE A 275 -10.99 6.65 -6.31
CA PHE A 275 -10.73 5.23 -6.14
C PHE A 275 -9.29 4.98 -5.68
N THR A 276 -9.16 3.98 -4.82
CA THR A 276 -7.89 3.36 -4.45
C THR A 276 -7.92 1.94 -4.97
N SER A 277 -7.07 1.61 -5.94
CA SER A 277 -6.95 0.26 -6.48
C SER A 277 -6.57 -0.75 -5.39
N THR A 278 -7.04 -1.98 -5.52
CA THR A 278 -6.60 -3.08 -4.65
C THR A 278 -5.13 -3.37 -4.94
N PRO A 279 -4.29 -3.52 -3.90
CA PRO A 279 -2.88 -3.81 -4.10
C PRO A 279 -2.75 -5.19 -4.77
N SER A 280 -2.13 -5.23 -5.94
CA SER A 280 -1.95 -6.47 -6.71
C SER A 280 -0.56 -6.52 -7.29
N LEU A 281 0.02 -7.71 -7.36
CA LEU A 281 1.30 -7.96 -8.03
C LEU A 281 1.20 -7.94 -9.57
N THR A 282 0.00 -7.73 -10.11
CA THR A 282 -0.20 -7.55 -11.55
C THR A 282 0.38 -6.22 -12.02
N ALA A 283 0.68 -6.09 -13.32
CA ALA A 283 1.14 -4.83 -13.90
C ALA A 283 0.20 -3.65 -13.58
N LYS A 284 -1.11 -3.90 -13.50
CA LYS A 284 -2.14 -2.92 -13.10
C LYS A 284 -1.93 -2.44 -11.65
N GLY A 285 -1.69 -3.35 -10.72
CA GLY A 285 -1.46 -3.02 -9.30
C GLY A 285 -0.13 -2.33 -9.03
N ILE A 286 0.94 -2.67 -9.76
CA ILE A 286 2.21 -1.96 -9.69
C ILE A 286 2.07 -0.53 -10.24
N GLY A 287 1.32 -0.36 -11.34
CA GLY A 287 1.04 0.95 -11.90
C GLY A 287 0.28 1.87 -10.93
N SER A 288 -0.77 1.37 -10.29
CA SER A 288 -1.56 2.14 -9.32
C SER A 288 -0.75 2.50 -8.07
N ALA A 289 0.09 1.58 -7.57
CA ALA A 289 1.06 1.87 -6.53
C ALA A 289 1.99 3.02 -6.93
N GLY A 290 2.57 2.96 -8.13
CA GLY A 290 3.42 4.01 -8.70
C GLY A 290 2.77 5.40 -8.66
N VAL A 291 1.50 5.50 -9.07
CA VAL A 291 0.74 6.75 -9.03
C VAL A 291 0.58 7.25 -7.59
N ARG A 292 0.16 6.41 -6.64
CA ARG A 292 -0.02 6.83 -5.23
C ARG A 292 1.25 7.39 -4.62
N ILE A 293 2.40 6.77 -4.91
CA ILE A 293 3.71 7.19 -4.42
C ILE A 293 4.10 8.53 -5.02
N ALA A 294 4.05 8.63 -6.35
CA ALA A 294 4.45 9.84 -7.07
C ALA A 294 3.60 11.06 -6.68
N THR A 295 2.34 10.83 -6.33
CA THR A 295 1.36 11.87 -6.01
C THR A 295 1.20 12.12 -4.51
N PHE A 296 1.83 11.30 -3.67
CA PHE A 296 1.65 11.29 -2.22
C PHE A 296 0.15 11.27 -1.83
N SER A 297 -0.62 10.41 -2.51
CA SER A 297 -2.07 10.30 -2.40
C SER A 297 -2.46 8.85 -2.09
N CYS A 298 -3.54 8.66 -1.32
CA CYS A 298 -4.16 7.34 -1.16
C CYS A 298 -5.05 6.97 -2.35
N TYR A 299 -5.34 7.90 -3.25
CA TYR A 299 -6.10 7.68 -4.48
C TYR A 299 -5.17 7.59 -5.68
N ASP A 300 -5.39 6.57 -6.51
CA ASP A 300 -4.72 6.38 -7.80
C ASP A 300 -5.62 6.67 -9.00
N HIS A 301 -6.92 6.85 -8.76
CA HIS A 301 -7.89 7.09 -9.81
C HIS A 301 -9.02 8.02 -9.37
N VAL A 302 -9.63 8.72 -10.33
CA VAL A 302 -10.74 9.64 -10.11
C VAL A 302 -11.67 9.66 -11.33
N ALA A 303 -12.97 9.69 -11.08
CA ALA A 303 -14.01 9.85 -12.08
C ALA A 303 -14.87 11.08 -11.78
N LEU A 304 -15.33 11.73 -12.84
CA LEU A 304 -16.27 12.85 -12.79
C LEU A 304 -17.68 12.32 -13.04
N VAL A 305 -18.63 12.71 -12.18
CA VAL A 305 -20.02 12.27 -12.29
C VAL A 305 -20.80 13.13 -13.27
N LEU A 306 -21.52 12.48 -14.18
CA LEU A 306 -22.53 13.07 -15.06
C LEU A 306 -23.88 12.43 -14.77
N LYS A 307 -24.86 13.23 -14.33
CA LYS A 307 -26.24 12.78 -14.12
C LYS A 307 -27.18 13.32 -15.21
N THR A 308 -27.94 12.43 -15.85
CA THR A 308 -28.86 12.78 -16.93
C THR A 308 -30.16 13.41 -16.37
N GLN A 309 -31.08 13.77 -17.26
CA GLN A 309 -32.39 14.29 -16.84
C GLN A 309 -33.29 13.17 -16.31
N GLU A 310 -33.12 11.97 -16.85
CA GLU A 310 -33.77 10.72 -16.52
C GLU A 310 -33.30 10.19 -15.15
N GLY A 311 -32.15 10.68 -14.66
CA GLY A 311 -31.58 10.33 -13.36
C GLY A 311 -30.49 9.27 -13.44
N ASP A 312 -30.16 8.80 -14.65
CA ASP A 312 -29.04 7.90 -14.90
C ASP A 312 -27.72 8.56 -14.54
N VAL A 313 -26.78 7.77 -14.03
CA VAL A 313 -25.50 8.24 -13.51
C VAL A 313 -24.38 7.61 -14.30
N PHE A 314 -23.56 8.47 -14.89
CA PHE A 314 -22.39 8.08 -15.67
C PHE A 314 -21.10 8.56 -15.00
N LEU A 315 -20.08 7.72 -15.07
CA LEU A 315 -18.71 8.01 -14.68
C LEU A 315 -17.90 8.38 -15.92
N ILE A 316 -17.41 9.62 -15.95
CA ILE A 316 -16.46 10.08 -16.94
C ILE A 316 -15.06 9.85 -16.38
N GLU A 317 -14.32 8.92 -16.97
CA GLU A 317 -13.02 8.49 -16.46
C GLU A 317 -12.08 8.09 -17.61
N ALA A 318 -10.80 7.88 -17.27
CA ALA A 318 -9.82 7.34 -18.19
C ALA A 318 -9.37 5.96 -17.69
N LEU A 319 -9.59 4.92 -18.50
CA LEU A 319 -9.16 3.54 -18.25
C LEU A 319 -8.02 3.18 -19.20
N ALA A 320 -7.45 1.97 -19.09
CA ALA A 320 -6.37 1.52 -19.97
C ALA A 320 -6.75 1.58 -21.46
N GLU A 321 -8.03 1.38 -21.76
CA GLU A 321 -8.63 1.43 -23.10
C GLU A 321 -8.84 2.86 -23.63
N GLY A 322 -8.73 3.87 -22.77
CA GLY A 322 -8.96 5.27 -23.11
C GLY A 322 -9.96 5.98 -22.21
N ALA A 323 -10.30 7.20 -22.60
CA ALA A 323 -11.38 7.97 -22.01
C ALA A 323 -12.74 7.32 -22.32
N SER A 324 -13.48 7.02 -21.26
CA SER A 324 -14.76 6.31 -21.32
C SER A 324 -15.83 7.01 -20.49
N VAL A 325 -17.08 6.73 -20.85
CA VAL A 325 -18.27 7.16 -20.11
C VAL A 325 -19.00 5.89 -19.74
N ASN A 326 -18.91 5.49 -18.48
CA ASN A 326 -19.43 4.23 -17.98
C ASN A 326 -20.68 4.46 -17.15
N ASP A 327 -21.74 3.70 -17.39
CA ASP A 327 -22.92 3.74 -16.53
C ASP A 327 -22.59 3.17 -15.13
N TRP A 328 -23.08 3.83 -14.07
CA TRP A 328 -22.82 3.44 -12.69
C TRP A 328 -23.40 2.06 -12.37
N HIS A 329 -24.61 1.76 -12.85
CA HIS A 329 -25.24 0.46 -12.62
C HIS A 329 -24.46 -0.64 -13.35
N TYR A 330 -24.04 -0.39 -14.59
CA TYR A 330 -23.18 -1.30 -15.33
C TYR A 330 -21.83 -1.52 -14.64
N PHE A 331 -21.20 -0.46 -14.11
CA PHE A 331 -19.97 -0.56 -13.30
C PHE A 331 -20.15 -1.50 -12.09
N GLN A 332 -21.33 -1.47 -11.45
CA GLN A 332 -21.67 -2.37 -10.34
C GLN A 332 -21.89 -3.80 -10.83
N GLU A 333 -22.70 -3.99 -11.87
CA GLU A 333 -23.02 -5.30 -12.46
C GLU A 333 -21.78 -6.06 -12.95
N GLN A 334 -20.81 -5.35 -13.52
CA GLN A 334 -19.56 -5.94 -13.99
C GLN A 334 -18.57 -6.26 -12.86
N GLY A 335 -18.89 -5.94 -11.60
CA GLY A 335 -18.00 -6.18 -10.47
C GLY A 335 -16.74 -5.31 -10.48
N TRP A 336 -16.68 -4.24 -11.28
CA TRP A 336 -15.48 -3.40 -11.39
C TRP A 336 -15.12 -2.70 -10.07
N HIS A 337 -16.09 -2.53 -9.17
CA HIS A 337 -15.89 -2.03 -7.82
C HIS A 337 -15.02 -2.97 -6.93
N GLU A 338 -14.87 -4.24 -7.30
CA GLU A 338 -14.04 -5.23 -6.60
C GLU A 338 -12.53 -5.00 -6.82
N ASP A 339 -12.16 -4.37 -7.94
CA ASP A 339 -10.78 -4.02 -8.27
C ASP A 339 -10.20 -2.89 -7.41
N TYR A 340 -11.04 -2.24 -6.62
CA TYR A 340 -10.66 -1.11 -5.77
C TYR A 340 -10.74 -1.53 -4.31
N SER A 341 -9.80 -1.12 -3.46
CA SER A 341 -9.83 -1.31 -2.01
C SER A 341 -10.61 -0.20 -1.30
N ARG A 342 -10.79 0.96 -1.94
CA ARG A 342 -11.57 2.07 -1.40
C ARG A 342 -12.22 2.85 -2.54
N ILE A 343 -13.48 3.21 -2.35
CA ILE A 343 -14.23 4.10 -3.25
C ILE A 343 -14.90 5.16 -2.38
N VAL A 344 -14.67 6.44 -2.68
CA VAL A 344 -15.28 7.55 -1.94
C VAL A 344 -15.96 8.52 -2.88
N LEU A 345 -17.10 9.05 -2.44
CA LEU A 345 -17.82 10.14 -3.09
C LEU A 345 -17.36 11.48 -2.50
N ARG A 346 -17.12 12.47 -3.36
CA ARG A 346 -16.94 13.87 -2.99
C ARG A 346 -17.94 14.74 -3.72
N ARG A 347 -18.85 15.34 -2.95
CA ARG A 347 -19.92 16.19 -3.49
C ARG A 347 -19.41 17.58 -3.81
N LEU A 348 -19.66 18.07 -5.01
CA LEU A 348 -19.43 19.45 -5.37
C LEU A 348 -20.53 20.33 -4.79
N THR A 349 -20.15 21.27 -3.94
CA THR A 349 -21.04 22.30 -3.42
C THR A 349 -20.77 23.59 -4.17
N TRP A 350 -21.84 24.20 -4.70
CA TRP A 350 -21.77 25.49 -5.37
C TRP A 350 -22.86 26.43 -4.81
N PRO A 351 -22.53 27.66 -4.38
CA PRO A 351 -23.51 28.69 -4.00
C PRO A 351 -24.59 28.92 -5.06
N ALA A 352 -25.86 29.04 -4.64
CA ALA A 352 -27.01 29.19 -5.54
C ALA A 352 -26.88 30.34 -6.56
N GLY A 353 -26.18 31.42 -6.23
CA GLY A 353 -25.96 32.56 -7.12
C GLY A 353 -25.04 32.28 -8.32
N GLY A 354 -24.12 31.32 -8.22
CA GLY A 354 -23.33 30.86 -9.37
C GLY A 354 -23.97 29.71 -10.15
N ARG A 355 -25.04 29.13 -9.59
CA ARG A 355 -25.81 28.02 -10.18
C ARG A 355 -26.69 28.44 -11.37
N ASN A 356 -26.98 29.73 -11.48
CA ASN A 356 -27.64 30.36 -12.64
C ASN A 356 -26.64 30.75 -13.76
N GLY A 357 -25.33 30.65 -13.50
CA GLY A 357 -24.31 30.57 -14.53
C GLY A 357 -24.22 29.13 -15.06
N ALA A 358 -23.65 28.97 -16.26
CA ALA A 358 -23.69 27.79 -17.13
C ALA A 358 -23.36 26.38 -16.52
N ALA A 359 -23.06 26.24 -15.24
CA ALA A 359 -22.59 24.99 -14.64
C ALA A 359 -23.54 24.34 -13.63
N GLY A 360 -24.55 25.05 -13.11
CA GLY A 360 -25.29 24.58 -11.93
C GLY A 360 -26.66 23.92 -12.15
N GLY A 361 -27.23 24.08 -13.35
CA GLY A 361 -28.53 23.55 -13.76
C GLY A 361 -28.44 22.73 -15.05
N THR A 362 -29.50 22.74 -15.86
CA THR A 362 -29.57 22.06 -17.17
C THR A 362 -28.37 22.38 -18.08
N VAL A 363 -27.84 23.60 -17.97
CA VAL A 363 -26.68 24.06 -18.75
C VAL A 363 -25.41 23.29 -18.39
N GLY A 364 -25.15 23.02 -17.10
CA GLY A 364 -23.97 22.26 -16.67
C GLY A 364 -24.01 20.81 -17.14
N ARG A 365 -25.21 20.21 -17.16
CA ARG A 365 -25.43 18.87 -17.72
C ARG A 365 -25.16 18.85 -19.22
N GLY A 366 -25.69 19.82 -19.97
CA GLY A 366 -25.47 19.93 -21.41
C GLY A 366 -23.99 20.12 -21.76
N THR A 367 -23.31 21.03 -21.05
CA THR A 367 -21.87 21.28 -21.24
C THR A 367 -21.04 20.04 -20.93
N LEU A 368 -21.31 19.35 -19.82
CA LEU A 368 -20.54 18.16 -19.46
C LEU A 368 -20.86 16.96 -20.36
N SER A 369 -22.10 16.83 -20.84
CA SER A 369 -22.45 15.82 -21.86
C SER A 369 -21.70 16.06 -23.17
N GLN A 370 -21.62 17.30 -23.65
CA GLN A 370 -20.83 17.64 -24.84
C GLN A 370 -19.34 17.35 -24.65
N PHE A 371 -18.82 17.62 -23.45
CA PHE A 371 -17.46 17.26 -23.09
C PHE A 371 -17.27 15.73 -23.11
N ALA A 372 -18.18 14.98 -22.49
CA ALA A 372 -18.15 13.52 -22.43
C ALA A 372 -18.13 12.89 -23.84
N ASP A 373 -18.96 13.42 -24.75
CA ASP A 373 -18.99 12.99 -26.15
C ASP A 373 -17.67 13.31 -26.88
N GLY A 374 -17.07 14.47 -26.60
CA GLY A 374 -15.82 14.91 -27.24
C GLY A 374 -14.57 14.12 -26.82
N ILE A 375 -14.57 13.55 -25.62
CA ILE A 375 -13.42 12.76 -25.11
C ILE A 375 -13.55 11.26 -25.39
N LYS A 376 -14.74 10.76 -25.74
CA LYS A 376 -14.97 9.33 -25.92
C LYS A 376 -14.01 8.73 -26.95
N GLY A 377 -13.27 7.69 -26.55
CA GLY A 377 -12.33 6.98 -27.41
C GLY A 377 -10.95 7.64 -27.58
N ARG A 378 -10.67 8.73 -26.86
CA ARG A 378 -9.30 9.28 -26.76
C ARG A 378 -8.41 8.30 -25.99
N ARG A 379 -7.15 8.15 -26.41
CA ARG A 379 -6.22 7.19 -25.80
C ARG A 379 -5.85 7.58 -24.37
N TYR A 380 -5.59 6.57 -23.54
CA TYR A 380 -5.05 6.75 -22.20
C TYR A 380 -3.54 6.56 -22.21
N ALA A 381 -2.83 7.37 -21.43
CA ALA A 381 -1.46 7.06 -21.03
C ALA A 381 -1.15 7.71 -19.68
N LEU A 382 -0.56 6.93 -18.79
CA LEU A 382 0.10 7.44 -17.60
C LEU A 382 1.45 8.02 -18.02
N ASP A 383 1.49 9.31 -18.33
CA ASP A 383 2.74 10.03 -18.45
C ASP A 383 3.23 10.46 -17.06
N LEU A 384 3.72 9.50 -16.28
CA LEU A 384 4.31 9.74 -14.94
C LEU A 384 5.46 10.78 -15.01
N CYS A 385 6.22 10.79 -16.11
CA CYS A 385 7.24 11.80 -16.34
C CYS A 385 6.62 13.17 -16.64
N GLY A 386 5.60 13.24 -17.49
CA GLY A 386 4.87 14.49 -17.76
C GLY A 386 4.17 15.06 -16.53
N LEU A 387 3.74 14.19 -15.61
CA LEU A 387 3.20 14.57 -14.31
C LEU A 387 4.26 15.23 -13.42
N LEU A 388 5.47 14.65 -13.36
CA LEU A 388 6.58 15.16 -12.54
C LEU A 388 7.28 16.38 -13.17
N PHE A 389 7.30 16.48 -14.49
CA PHE A 389 8.09 17.47 -15.24
C PHE A 389 7.23 18.49 -16.02
N GLY A 390 5.90 18.37 -16.01
CA GLY A 390 4.97 19.38 -16.51
C GLY A 390 4.95 19.56 -18.03
N THR A 391 5.20 18.52 -18.81
CA THR A 391 5.40 18.59 -20.28
C THR A 391 4.11 18.57 -21.13
N GLY A 392 2.92 18.67 -20.53
CA GLY A 392 1.62 18.45 -21.20
C GLY A 392 0.94 19.67 -21.85
N TRP A 393 1.63 20.47 -22.68
CA TRP A 393 1.02 21.65 -23.36
C TRP A 393 0.35 21.34 -24.70
N ARG A 394 -0.15 20.11 -24.92
CA ARG A 394 -0.88 19.81 -26.16
C ARG A 394 -2.32 20.31 -26.06
N SER A 395 -2.88 20.75 -27.20
CA SER A 395 -4.31 21.12 -27.26
C SER A 395 -5.19 19.92 -26.91
N TRP A 396 -6.38 20.14 -26.35
CA TRP A 396 -7.34 19.06 -26.07
C TRP A 396 -7.93 18.46 -27.35
N GLU A 397 -7.83 19.21 -28.45
CA GLU A 397 -8.31 18.81 -29.77
C GLU A 397 -7.39 17.78 -30.45
N ASP A 398 -6.14 17.66 -30.01
CA ASP A 398 -5.13 16.77 -30.61
C ASP A 398 -5.56 15.29 -30.49
N PRO A 399 -5.78 14.58 -31.63
CA PRO A 399 -6.19 13.17 -31.64
C PRO A 399 -5.15 12.21 -31.07
N GLU A 400 -3.86 12.59 -31.10
CA GLU A 400 -2.78 11.77 -30.54
C GLU A 400 -2.50 12.10 -29.06
N ARG A 401 -3.25 13.04 -28.47
CA ARG A 401 -3.14 13.34 -27.04
C ARG A 401 -3.69 12.18 -26.22
N THR A 402 -2.90 11.78 -25.24
CA THR A 402 -3.30 10.85 -24.19
C THR A 402 -3.77 11.61 -22.97
N PHE A 403 -4.78 11.11 -22.27
CA PHE A 403 -5.28 11.71 -21.05
C PHE A 403 -5.06 10.80 -19.85
N SER A 404 -4.75 11.40 -18.70
CA SER A 404 -4.87 10.73 -17.40
C SER A 404 -6.26 10.96 -16.80
N CYS A 405 -6.66 10.13 -15.82
CA CYS A 405 -7.97 10.25 -15.18
C CYS A 405 -8.18 11.61 -14.48
N SER A 406 -7.19 12.09 -13.73
CA SER A 406 -7.23 13.40 -13.08
C SER A 406 -7.23 14.57 -14.05
N GLU A 407 -6.57 14.42 -15.20
CA GLU A 407 -6.58 15.42 -16.26
C GLU A 407 -7.96 15.54 -16.94
N ILE A 408 -8.67 14.43 -17.17
CA ILE A 408 -10.05 14.46 -17.66
C ILE A 408 -10.95 15.22 -16.69
N VAL A 409 -10.82 14.97 -15.38
CA VAL A 409 -11.59 15.68 -14.36
C VAL A 409 -11.26 17.17 -14.37
N ALA A 410 -9.97 17.53 -14.44
CA ALA A 410 -9.54 18.92 -14.49
C ALA A 410 -10.02 19.64 -15.76
N GLU A 411 -9.96 19.00 -16.94
CA GLU A 411 -10.55 19.57 -18.16
C GLU A 411 -12.07 19.68 -18.06
N GLY A 412 -12.77 18.67 -17.53
CA GLY A 412 -14.21 18.75 -17.26
C GLY A 412 -14.57 19.92 -16.34
N TYR A 413 -13.78 20.16 -15.29
CA TYR A 413 -13.93 21.32 -14.41
C TYR A 413 -13.62 22.64 -15.11
N LYS A 414 -12.66 22.70 -16.04
CA LYS A 414 -12.44 23.89 -16.88
C LYS A 414 -13.64 24.16 -17.79
N PHE A 415 -14.22 23.13 -18.39
CA PHE A 415 -15.44 23.22 -19.21
C PHE A 415 -16.63 23.73 -18.39
N LEU A 416 -16.73 23.33 -17.12
CA LEU A 416 -17.73 23.82 -16.16
C LEU A 416 -17.39 25.22 -15.58
N GLY A 417 -16.25 25.82 -15.93
CA GLY A 417 -15.81 27.09 -15.33
C GLY A 417 -15.42 27.00 -13.85
N LEU A 418 -15.20 25.79 -13.34
CA LEU A 418 -14.73 25.49 -11.98
C LEU A 418 -13.21 25.55 -11.84
N LEU A 419 -12.48 25.60 -12.96
CA LEU A 419 -11.06 25.85 -12.98
C LEU A 419 -10.75 26.95 -14.01
N PRO A 420 -9.74 27.80 -13.76
CA PRO A 420 -9.35 28.82 -14.74
C PRO A 420 -8.96 28.18 -16.08
N PRO A 421 -9.39 28.72 -17.23
CA PRO A 421 -9.17 28.11 -18.54
C PRO A 421 -7.68 27.97 -18.90
N LYS A 422 -6.82 28.81 -18.32
CA LYS A 422 -5.36 28.79 -18.50
C LYS A 422 -4.66 27.73 -17.64
N THR A 423 -5.36 27.04 -16.76
CA THR A 423 -4.76 26.02 -15.90
C THR A 423 -4.43 24.78 -16.74
N CYS A 424 -3.19 24.28 -16.60
CA CYS A 424 -2.76 23.05 -17.24
C CYS A 424 -3.39 21.85 -16.51
N ALA A 425 -4.31 21.15 -17.17
CA ALA A 425 -5.02 20.01 -16.58
C ALA A 425 -4.09 18.84 -16.24
N ALA A 426 -3.02 18.64 -17.01
CA ALA A 426 -2.02 17.60 -16.79
C ALA A 426 -1.23 17.75 -15.47
N ARG A 427 -1.33 18.89 -14.78
CA ARG A 427 -0.70 19.08 -13.46
C ARG A 427 -1.52 18.52 -12.30
N PHE A 428 -2.79 18.20 -12.54
CA PHE A 428 -3.64 17.65 -11.50
C PHE A 428 -3.44 16.15 -11.37
N VAL A 429 -3.37 15.70 -10.13
CA VAL A 429 -3.30 14.29 -9.75
C VAL A 429 -4.57 13.88 -9.02
N PRO A 430 -4.94 12.59 -8.95
CA PRO A 430 -6.13 12.16 -8.21
C PRO A 430 -6.15 12.68 -6.76
N GLY A 431 -4.98 12.76 -6.13
CA GLY A 431 -4.82 13.30 -4.78
C GLY A 431 -5.20 14.77 -4.62
N ASP A 432 -5.10 15.61 -5.66
CA ASP A 432 -5.48 17.03 -5.58
C ASP A 432 -6.98 17.23 -5.36
N PHE A 433 -7.77 16.19 -5.66
CA PHE A 433 -9.20 16.16 -5.45
C PHE A 433 -9.60 15.53 -4.10
N ALA A 434 -8.64 15.07 -3.27
CA ALA A 434 -8.90 14.49 -1.94
C ALA A 434 -9.28 15.56 -0.89
N GLU A 435 -9.97 15.18 0.19
CA GLU A 435 -10.45 16.11 1.25
C GLU A 435 -9.31 16.91 1.90
N GLY A 436 -8.14 16.30 2.08
CA GLY A 436 -6.95 16.95 2.64
C GLY A 436 -6.25 17.95 1.70
N ARG A 437 -6.76 18.13 0.46
CA ARG A 437 -6.26 19.11 -0.50
C ARG A 437 -7.31 20.19 -0.74
N HIS A 438 -6.90 21.44 -0.57
CA HIS A 438 -7.74 22.59 -0.85
C HIS A 438 -7.63 22.97 -2.32
N LEU A 439 -8.50 22.42 -3.15
CA LEU A 439 -8.65 22.84 -4.54
C LEU A 439 -9.31 24.22 -4.55
N GLY A 440 -8.57 25.25 -4.97
CA GLY A 440 -9.03 26.65 -5.01
C GLY A 440 -10.04 26.90 -6.12
N LEU A 441 -11.25 26.33 -5.99
CA LEU A 441 -12.34 26.50 -6.94
C LEU A 441 -12.91 27.93 -6.85
N PRO A 442 -13.22 28.59 -7.98
CA PRO A 442 -13.75 29.95 -8.01
C PRO A 442 -15.22 29.99 -7.55
N HIS A 443 -15.74 31.22 -7.38
CA HIS A 443 -17.16 31.48 -7.10
C HIS A 443 -17.73 30.80 -5.84
N GLY A 444 -16.86 30.50 -4.87
CA GLY A 444 -17.24 29.82 -3.62
C GLY A 444 -17.63 28.36 -3.81
N ALA A 445 -17.34 27.76 -4.97
CA ALA A 445 -17.47 26.33 -5.14
C ALA A 445 -16.45 25.60 -4.25
N SER A 446 -16.81 24.41 -3.78
CA SER A 446 -15.94 23.59 -2.93
C SER A 446 -16.34 22.13 -3.04
N LEU A 447 -15.37 21.23 -2.90
CA LEU A 447 -15.66 19.81 -2.72
C LEU A 447 -15.97 19.54 -1.23
N GLY A 448 -17.04 18.82 -0.96
CA GLY A 448 -17.46 18.39 0.38
C GLY A 448 -16.61 17.25 0.93
N LYS A 449 -16.94 16.74 2.13
CA LYS A 449 -16.18 15.64 2.75
C LYS A 449 -16.16 14.37 1.90
N GLU A 450 -15.15 13.53 2.10
CA GLU A 450 -15.11 12.17 1.54
C GLU A 450 -16.16 11.29 2.23
N VAL A 451 -17.10 10.75 1.45
CA VAL A 451 -18.10 9.80 1.94
C VAL A 451 -17.80 8.44 1.34
N LYS A 452 -17.49 7.44 2.17
CA LYS A 452 -17.13 6.10 1.68
C LYS A 452 -18.34 5.42 1.05
N ILE A 453 -18.17 4.83 -0.12
CA ILE A 453 -19.23 4.05 -0.76
C ILE A 453 -19.07 2.59 -0.33
N TYR A 454 -20.12 2.05 0.30
CA TYR A 454 -20.15 0.68 0.78
C TYR A 454 -20.84 -0.25 -0.22
N PHE A 455 -20.15 -1.35 -0.54
CA PHE A 455 -20.63 -2.41 -1.43
C PHE A 455 -20.92 -3.66 -0.59
N PRO A 456 -22.19 -4.12 -0.51
CA PRO A 456 -22.54 -5.35 0.21
C PRO A 456 -21.73 -6.56 -0.30
N GLY A 457 -21.31 -7.44 0.61
CA GLY A 457 -20.51 -8.62 0.27
C GLY A 457 -19.00 -8.37 0.18
N ARG A 458 -18.58 -7.10 0.14
CA ARG A 458 -17.18 -6.72 0.15
C ARG A 458 -16.66 -6.56 1.58
N TRP A 459 -15.73 -7.44 1.96
CA TRP A 459 -15.04 -7.36 3.24
C TRP A 459 -14.01 -6.22 3.22
N ASP A 460 -14.36 -5.08 3.81
CA ASP A 460 -13.39 -4.05 4.20
C ASP A 460 -12.65 -4.54 5.46
N GLY A 461 -11.83 -5.57 5.26
CA GLY A 461 -11.48 -6.61 6.24
C GLY A 461 -10.65 -6.22 7.46
N PHE A 462 -10.49 -4.94 7.77
CA PHE A 462 -9.86 -4.49 9.01
C PHE A 462 -10.87 -3.85 9.97
N GLU A 463 -11.73 -2.95 9.50
CA GLU A 463 -12.73 -2.29 10.37
C GLU A 463 -13.90 -3.21 10.74
N GLN A 464 -14.39 -4.02 9.79
CA GLN A 464 -15.47 -4.96 10.05
C GLN A 464 -15.00 -6.17 10.87
N ALA A 465 -13.74 -6.61 10.70
CA ALA A 465 -13.14 -7.66 11.52
C ALA A 465 -12.97 -7.20 12.97
N ALA A 466 -12.49 -5.97 13.17
CA ALA A 466 -12.43 -5.35 14.50
C ALA A 466 -13.82 -5.20 15.12
N GLU A 467 -14.83 -4.81 14.34
CA GLU A 467 -16.21 -4.68 14.83
C GLU A 467 -16.86 -6.04 15.15
N PHE A 468 -16.59 -7.09 14.36
CA PHE A 468 -17.07 -8.44 14.64
C PHE A 468 -16.42 -9.05 15.89
N VAL A 469 -15.10 -8.88 16.05
CA VAL A 469 -14.38 -9.31 17.26
C VAL A 469 -14.86 -8.56 18.49
N MET A 470 -15.07 -7.23 18.40
CA MET A 470 -15.57 -6.40 19.51
C MET A 470 -17.05 -6.63 19.85
N ARG A 471 -17.85 -7.27 18.98
CA ARG A 471 -19.22 -7.70 19.28
C ARG A 471 -19.30 -9.13 19.83
N SER A 472 -18.22 -9.90 19.70
CA SER A 472 -18.15 -11.32 20.10
C SER A 472 -17.51 -11.50 21.49
N PHE A 473 -17.08 -10.41 22.11
CA PHE A 473 -16.72 -10.27 23.53
C PHE A 473 -17.68 -9.26 24.16
#